data_AF-A0A6P2B002-F1
#
_entry.id   AF-A0A6P2B002-F1
#
_cell.length_a   1.000
_cell.length_b   1.000
_cell.length_c   1.000
_cell.angle_alpha   90.00
_cell.angle_beta   90.00
_cell.angle_gamma   90.00
#
_symmetry.space_group_name_H-M   'P 1'
#
loop_
_entity.id
_entity.type
_entity.pdbx_description
1 polymer ?
#
loop_
_entity_poly.entity_id
_entity_poly.type
_entity_poly.pdbx_seq_one_letter_code
_entity_poly.pdbx_strand_id
1 'polypeptide(L)'
;MDYKISVSIMSGAEDGNMLEYSLMRGDGRKTATGWVLTIGRHDENDIYLRHDLYTSRYHAEIICDRGAWYLRDLDSTNGTFFENPDDYFNERRIYGTHSLTENQLFRIGRTWLQFESIE
;
A
#
# COMPACT_ATOMS: atom_id res chain seq x y z
N MET A 1 18.47 0.31 10.72
CA MET A 1 17.36 0.94 10.00
C MET A 1 16.10 0.40 10.63
N ASP A 2 15.44 1.26 11.43
CA ASP A 2 14.15 0.99 12.03
C ASP A 2 13.13 1.56 11.05
N TYR A 3 12.59 0.71 10.17
CA TYR A 3 11.54 1.15 9.27
C TYR A 3 10.21 0.89 9.95
N LYS A 4 9.43 1.95 10.11
CA LYS A 4 8.08 1.89 10.63
C LYS A 4 7.16 2.69 9.72
N ILE A 5 5.97 2.17 9.47
CA ILE A 5 4.94 2.86 8.68
C ILE A 5 3.58 2.70 9.35
N SER A 6 2.69 3.64 9.06
CA SER A 6 1.26 3.47 9.23
C SER A 6 0.57 3.45 7.86
N VAL A 7 -0.46 2.62 7.75
CA VAL A 7 -1.37 2.59 6.61
C VAL A 7 -2.78 2.73 7.15
N SER A 8 -3.44 3.84 6.81
CA SER A 8 -4.81 4.10 7.22
C SER A 8 -5.78 3.66 6.12
N ILE A 9 -6.81 2.92 6.49
CA ILE A 9 -7.92 2.57 5.60
C ILE A 9 -8.90 3.74 5.58
N MET A 10 -9.06 4.35 4.41
CA MET A 10 -9.83 5.59 4.20
C MET A 10 -11.16 5.33 3.47
N SER A 11 -11.48 4.06 3.18
CA SER A 11 -12.78 3.69 2.66
C SER A 11 -13.11 2.21 2.87
N GLY A 12 -14.41 1.87 2.75
CA GLY A 12 -14.89 0.50 2.78
C GLY A 12 -15.34 0.05 4.18
N ALA A 13 -15.34 -1.27 4.40
CA ALA A 13 -15.86 -1.87 5.65
C ALA A 13 -14.97 -1.61 6.87
N GLU A 14 -13.70 -1.29 6.63
CA GLU A 14 -12.67 -1.08 7.65
C GLU A 14 -12.21 0.38 7.70
N ASP A 15 -13.05 1.29 7.20
CA ASP A 15 -12.81 2.73 7.21
C ASP A 15 -12.45 3.26 8.61
N GLY A 16 -11.40 4.06 8.69
CA GLY A 16 -10.84 4.60 9.92
C GLY A 16 -9.83 3.69 10.63
N ASN A 17 -9.64 2.44 10.20
CA ASN A 17 -8.62 1.57 10.77
C ASN A 17 -7.22 2.06 10.37
N MET A 18 -6.35 2.21 11.38
CA MET A 18 -4.94 2.51 11.19
C MET A 18 -4.11 1.27 11.49
N LEU A 19 -3.33 0.82 10.51
CA LEU A 19 -2.49 -0.37 10.59
C LEU A 19 -1.03 0.05 10.70
N GLU A 20 -0.35 -0.30 11.79
CA GLU A 20 1.06 0.00 11.98
C GLU A 20 1.94 -1.22 11.77
N TYR A 21 2.98 -1.05 10.95
CA TYR A 21 3.95 -2.09 10.63
C TYR A 21 5.36 -1.61 10.99
N SER A 22 6.20 -2.51 11.49
CA SER A 22 7.61 -2.24 11.74
C SER A 22 8.48 -3.43 11.37
N LEU A 23 9.59 -3.14 10.69
CA LEU A 23 10.61 -4.15 10.40
C LEU A 23 11.13 -4.82 11.69
N MET A 24 11.18 -4.10 12.82
CA MET A 24 11.66 -4.67 14.10
C MET A 24 10.65 -5.59 14.75
N ARG A 25 9.35 -5.43 14.45
CA ARG A 25 8.31 -6.35 14.91
C ARG A 25 8.27 -7.65 14.11
N GLY A 26 9.00 -7.70 12.99
CA GLY A 26 9.01 -8.83 12.07
C GLY A 26 7.89 -8.77 11.02
N ASP A 27 7.27 -7.60 10.84
CA ASP A 27 6.26 -7.38 9.80
C ASP A 27 6.93 -7.34 8.42
N GLY A 28 6.25 -7.85 7.38
CA GLY A 28 6.78 -7.85 6.01
C GLY A 28 8.02 -8.71 5.79
N ARG A 29 8.63 -8.52 4.62
CA ARG A 29 9.84 -9.24 4.20
C ARG A 29 11.02 -8.30 4.07
N LYS A 30 12.08 -8.56 4.83
CA LYS A 30 13.38 -7.89 4.67
C LYS A 30 14.02 -8.28 3.34
N THR A 31 14.56 -7.30 2.62
CA THR A 31 15.33 -7.52 1.38
C THR A 31 16.81 -7.16 1.58
N ALA A 32 17.63 -7.36 0.55
CA ALA A 32 19.05 -7.00 0.60
C ALA A 32 19.26 -5.49 0.82
N THR A 33 18.33 -4.66 0.36
CA THR A 33 18.45 -3.20 0.28
C THR A 33 17.35 -2.45 1.04
N GLY A 34 16.39 -3.17 1.64
CA GLY A 34 15.32 -2.56 2.42
C GLY A 34 14.25 -3.54 2.90
N TRP A 35 12.98 -3.21 2.66
CA TRP A 35 11.82 -3.86 3.27
C TRP A 35 10.61 -3.86 2.31
N VAL A 36 9.80 -4.91 2.33
CA VAL A 36 8.62 -5.05 1.48
C VAL A 36 7.43 -5.49 2.32
N LEU A 37 6.30 -4.82 2.14
CA LEU A 37 5.00 -5.21 2.68
C LEU A 37 4.06 -5.53 1.51
N THR A 38 3.35 -6.63 1.61
CA THR A 38 2.41 -7.12 0.60
C THR A 38 0.99 -6.65 0.91
N ILE A 39 0.23 -6.32 -0.14
CA ILE A 39 -1.18 -5.90 -0.05
C ILE A 39 -2.02 -6.82 -0.91
N GLY A 40 -3.10 -7.36 -0.35
CA GLY A 40 -4.01 -8.18 -1.12
C GLY A 40 -5.20 -8.70 -0.31
N ARG A 41 -6.08 -9.41 -1.01
CA ARG A 41 -7.28 -10.04 -0.43
C ARG A 41 -7.01 -11.44 0.12
N HIS A 42 -5.79 -11.94 0.04
CA HIS A 42 -5.42 -13.19 0.69
C HIS A 42 -4.84 -12.89 2.08
N ASP A 43 -5.08 -13.76 3.06
CA ASP A 43 -4.61 -13.58 4.44
C ASP A 43 -3.09 -13.74 4.60
N GLU A 44 -2.42 -14.28 3.57
CA GLU A 44 -0.96 -14.32 3.48
C GLU A 44 -0.31 -12.95 3.22
N ASN A 45 -1.08 -11.90 2.93
CA ASN A 45 -0.54 -10.56 2.75
C ASN A 45 -0.40 -9.86 4.11
N ASP A 46 0.61 -9.00 4.23
CA ASP A 46 0.82 -8.16 5.41
C ASP A 46 -0.38 -7.22 5.63
N ILE A 47 -0.83 -6.55 4.56
CA ILE A 47 -2.01 -5.70 4.54
C ILE A 47 -3.15 -6.50 3.88
N TYR A 48 -3.95 -7.13 4.74
CA TYR A 48 -5.03 -8.02 4.33
C TYR A 48 -6.36 -7.29 4.12
N LEU A 49 -6.68 -6.95 2.87
CA LEU A 49 -7.93 -6.28 2.46
C LEU A 49 -9.06 -7.29 2.22
N ARG A 50 -9.49 -7.96 3.28
CA ARG A 50 -10.39 -9.13 3.20
C ARG A 50 -11.78 -8.85 2.60
N HIS A 51 -12.30 -7.65 2.81
CA HIS A 51 -13.68 -7.30 2.46
C HIS A 51 -13.84 -6.76 1.03
N ASP A 52 -12.74 -6.41 0.36
CA ASP A 52 -12.81 -5.84 -0.99
C ASP A 52 -12.58 -6.87 -2.08
N LEU A 53 -13.67 -7.41 -2.63
CA LEU A 53 -13.65 -8.39 -3.73
C LEU A 53 -12.94 -7.92 -5.00
N TYR A 54 -12.71 -6.61 -5.16
CA TYR A 54 -11.98 -6.04 -6.31
C TYR A 54 -10.46 -6.03 -6.09
N THR A 55 -10.02 -6.32 -4.88
CA THR A 55 -8.62 -6.53 -4.58
C THR A 55 -8.21 -7.95 -4.99
N SER A 56 -7.17 -8.05 -5.84
CA SER A 56 -6.50 -9.32 -6.18
C SER A 56 -5.97 -10.03 -4.93
N ARG A 57 -5.77 -11.36 -5.01
CA ARG A 57 -5.19 -12.14 -3.91
C ARG A 57 -3.83 -11.60 -3.47
N TYR A 58 -2.98 -11.25 -4.44
CA TYR A 58 -1.72 -10.53 -4.28
C TYR A 58 -1.80 -9.35 -5.24
N HIS A 59 -2.02 -8.14 -4.72
CA HIS A 59 -2.42 -7.00 -5.54
C HIS A 59 -1.26 -6.04 -5.78
N ALA A 60 -0.61 -5.65 -4.69
CA ALA A 60 0.45 -4.66 -4.73
C ALA A 60 1.43 -4.90 -3.59
N GLU A 61 2.54 -4.18 -3.62
CA GLU A 61 3.53 -4.16 -2.55
C GLU A 61 3.97 -2.73 -2.27
N ILE A 62 4.14 -2.40 -0.99
CA ILE A 62 4.87 -1.22 -0.54
C ILE A 62 6.32 -1.64 -0.33
N ILE A 63 7.24 -0.91 -0.94
CA ILE A 63 8.67 -1.23 -0.97
C ILE A 63 9.42 -0.05 -0.37
N CYS A 64 10.21 -0.30 0.67
CA CYS A 64 11.29 0.58 1.09
C CYS A 64 12.58 0.09 0.42
N ASP A 65 13.21 0.93 -0.40
CA ASP A 65 14.56 0.66 -0.91
C ASP A 65 15.47 1.84 -0.56
N ARG A 66 16.53 1.59 0.21
CA ARG A 66 17.52 2.60 0.61
C ARG A 66 16.92 3.88 1.21
N GLY A 67 15.79 3.75 1.92
CA GLY A 67 15.09 4.87 2.57
C GLY A 67 14.08 5.61 1.70
N ALA A 68 13.86 5.19 0.45
CA ALA A 68 12.79 5.69 -0.39
C ALA A 68 11.63 4.69 -0.45
N TRP A 69 10.40 5.21 -0.46
CA TRP A 69 9.17 4.41 -0.49
C TRP A 69 8.58 4.35 -1.90
N TYR A 70 8.07 3.18 -2.24
CA TYR A 70 7.47 2.89 -3.53
C TYR A 70 6.23 2.04 -3.36
N LEU A 71 5.25 2.25 -4.25
CA LEU A 71 4.12 1.36 -4.45
C LEU A 71 4.29 0.63 -5.78
N ARG A 72 4.18 -0.69 -5.75
CA ARG A 72 4.27 -1.54 -6.94
C ARG A 72 2.98 -2.32 -7.14
N ASP A 73 2.34 -2.14 -8.29
CA ASP A 73 1.23 -3.00 -8.73
C ASP A 73 1.78 -4.35 -9.24
N LEU A 74 1.16 -5.46 -8.82
CA LEU A 74 1.55 -6.83 -9.19
C LEU A 74 0.66 -7.39 -10.32
N ASP A 75 0.45 -6.60 -11.37
CA ASP A 75 -0.44 -6.93 -12.50
C ASP A 75 -1.87 -7.24 -12.01
N SER A 76 -2.39 -6.36 -11.16
CA SER A 76 -3.68 -6.56 -10.53
C SER A 76 -4.83 -6.43 -11.53
N THR A 77 -5.91 -7.20 -11.31
CA THR A 77 -7.06 -7.22 -12.23
C THR A 77 -7.74 -5.85 -12.34
N ASN A 78 -7.96 -5.18 -11.21
CA ASN A 78 -8.67 -3.90 -11.17
C ASN A 78 -7.74 -2.68 -11.13
N GLY A 79 -6.43 -2.89 -11.00
CA GLY A 79 -5.43 -1.84 -10.97
C GLY A 79 -5.23 -1.19 -9.60
N THR A 80 -4.08 -0.54 -9.50
CA THR A 80 -3.71 0.37 -8.41
C THR A 80 -3.73 1.81 -8.92
N PHE A 81 -4.17 2.75 -8.07
CA PHE A 81 -4.35 4.15 -8.46
C PHE A 81 -3.79 5.09 -7.40
N PHE A 82 -3.37 6.28 -7.84
CA PHE A 82 -3.11 7.42 -6.96
C PHE A 82 -4.20 8.46 -7.13
N GLU A 83 -4.33 9.34 -6.14
CA GLU A 83 -5.08 10.58 -6.33
C GLU A 83 -4.51 11.37 -7.52
N ASN A 84 -5.36 12.19 -8.11
CA ASN A 84 -4.99 13.02 -9.23
C ASN A 84 -5.24 14.49 -8.88
N PRO A 85 -4.20 15.25 -8.51
CA PRO A 85 -4.37 16.66 -8.15
C PRO A 85 -4.76 17.54 -9.35
N ASP A 86 -4.47 17.08 -10.57
CA ASP A 86 -4.80 17.78 -11.82
C ASP A 86 -6.22 17.46 -12.32
N ASP A 87 -6.82 16.35 -11.85
CA ASP A 87 -8.18 15.93 -12.20
C ASP A 87 -8.90 15.35 -10.98
N TYR A 88 -9.57 16.23 -10.23
CA TYR A 88 -10.34 15.87 -9.04
C TYR A 88 -11.47 14.85 -9.29
N PHE A 89 -11.89 14.65 -10.56
CA PHE A 89 -12.92 13.69 -10.91
C PHE A 89 -12.36 12.32 -11.28
N ASN A 90 -11.09 12.25 -11.70
CA ASN A 90 -10.48 11.02 -12.20
C ASN A 90 -9.13 10.75 -11.54
N GLU A 91 -9.06 9.65 -10.81
CA GLU A 91 -7.83 9.06 -10.29
C GLU A 91 -6.84 8.61 -11.37
N ARG A 92 -5.56 8.58 -11.02
CA ARG A 92 -4.48 8.20 -11.92
C ARG A 92 -4.06 6.75 -11.69
N ARG A 93 -4.35 5.86 -12.65
CA ARG A 93 -3.85 4.49 -12.61
C ARG A 93 -2.33 4.48 -12.69
N ILE A 94 -1.69 3.68 -11.85
CA ILE A 94 -0.25 3.44 -11.88
C ILE A 94 0.07 2.08 -12.50
N TYR A 95 1.26 1.96 -13.09
CA TYR A 95 1.75 0.72 -13.69
C TYR A 95 3.16 0.44 -13.22
N GLY A 96 3.44 -0.79 -12.77
CA GLY A 96 4.74 -1.14 -12.23
C GLY A 96 5.02 -0.40 -10.91
N THR A 97 6.25 0.08 -10.73
CA THR A 97 6.72 0.68 -9.47
C THR A 97 6.71 2.20 -9.57
N HIS A 98 6.03 2.86 -8.63
CA HIS A 98 5.96 4.32 -8.54
C HIS A 98 6.36 4.79 -7.15
N SER A 99 6.91 6.00 -7.06
CA SER A 99 7.25 6.62 -5.77
C SER A 99 5.99 6.81 -4.93
N LEU A 100 6.09 6.48 -3.65
CA LEU A 100 5.06 6.72 -2.64
C LEU A 100 5.63 7.74 -1.65
N THR A 101 4.89 8.81 -1.38
CA THR A 101 5.33 9.90 -0.50
C THR A 101 4.50 9.95 0.76
N GLU A 102 4.99 10.66 1.77
CA GLU A 102 4.27 10.88 3.02
C GLU A 102 2.86 11.43 2.80
N ASN A 103 1.91 10.93 3.56
CA ASN A 103 0.49 11.27 3.51
C ASN A 103 -0.21 10.99 2.17
N GLN A 104 0.46 10.33 1.22
CA GLN A 104 -0.07 10.07 -0.12
C GLN A 104 -1.25 9.10 -0.05
N LEU A 105 -2.36 9.51 -0.70
CA LEU A 105 -3.50 8.64 -0.92
C LEU A 105 -3.27 7.74 -2.13
N PHE A 106 -3.61 6.47 -1.98
CA PHE A 106 -3.60 5.48 -3.04
C PHE A 106 -4.80 4.54 -2.91
N ARG A 107 -5.25 3.97 -4.02
CA ARG A 107 -6.37 3.03 -4.06
C ARG A 107 -5.93 1.68 -4.57
N ILE A 108 -6.31 0.65 -3.84
CA ILE A 108 -6.14 -0.76 -4.17
C ILE A 108 -7.53 -1.39 -4.31
N GLY A 109 -7.86 -1.95 -5.47
CA GLY A 109 -9.19 -2.52 -5.71
C GLY A 109 -10.28 -1.43 -5.63
N ARG A 110 -10.99 -1.29 -4.52
CA ARG A 110 -11.90 -0.16 -4.22
C ARG A 110 -11.58 0.55 -2.90
N THR A 111 -10.56 0.07 -2.19
CA THR A 111 -10.18 0.59 -0.89
C THR A 111 -9.15 1.70 -1.04
N TRP A 112 -9.50 2.88 -0.54
CA TRP A 112 -8.57 3.99 -0.39
C TRP A 112 -7.73 3.79 0.86
N LEU A 113 -6.44 4.04 0.72
CA LEU A 113 -5.43 3.87 1.73
C LEU A 113 -4.60 5.15 1.77
N GLN A 114 -4.17 5.53 2.97
CA GLN A 114 -3.20 6.60 3.16
C GLN A 114 -1.90 6.01 3.70
N PHE A 115 -0.78 6.40 3.11
CA PHE A 115 0.54 6.00 3.56
C PHE A 115 1.18 7.09 4.42
N GLU A 116 1.83 6.68 5.51
CA GLU A 116 2.69 7.55 6.32
C GLU A 116 3.87 6.72 6.84
N SER A 117 5.08 7.25 6.69
CA SER A 117 6.27 6.71 7.32
C SER A 117 6.42 7.30 8.73
N ILE A 118 6.85 6.47 9.67
CA ILE A 118 7.08 6.89 11.04
C ILE A 118 8.59 6.89 11.26
N GLU A 119 9.13 8.08 11.53
CA GLU A 119 10.54 8.30 11.87
C GLU A 119 10.91 7.84 13.29
#